data_AF-A0A7S2H3K0-F1
#
_entry.id   AF-A0A7S2H3K0-F1
#
_cell.length_a   1.000
_cell.length_b   1.000
_cell.length_c   1.000
_cell.angle_alpha   90.00
_cell.angle_beta   90.00
_cell.angle_gamma   90.00
#
_symmetry.space_group_name_H-M   'P 1'
#
loop_
_entity.id
_entity.type
_entity.pdbx_description
1 polymer ?
#
loop_
_entity_poly.entity_id
_entity_poly.type
_entity_poly.pdbx_seq_one_letter_code
_entity_poly.pdbx_strand_id
1 'polypeptide(L)'
;QQVGLEARRLCFGTPLRVVVIHGGGLTMPAQLKALAEGCDIAICVPGRLQDFLRMGVISLKAIESLVLDETDLMMSDDQRPAIYDIIEMRGMPARDRRHTMLFTATFSMDCRVLSEGVVDPDHLWIEVGNSGGLATSVEQRFENVGRMSKDQRLRVLLYNIKLTADPASGEIPRTLVFAGTRDDVDLIVQSLGDLGI
;
A
#
# COMPACT_ATOMS: atom_id res chain seq x y z
N GLN A 1 -6.81 0.29 5.59
CA GLN A 1 -8.15 0.47 6.20
C GLN A 1 -9.19 -0.48 5.58
N GLN A 2 -9.25 -0.60 4.25
CA GLN A 2 -10.16 -1.51 3.55
C GLN A 2 -10.12 -2.96 4.05
N VAL A 3 -8.93 -3.58 4.10
CA VAL A 3 -8.74 -4.94 4.64
C VAL A 3 -9.24 -5.05 6.08
N GLY A 4 -9.03 -4.00 6.90
CA GLY A 4 -9.51 -3.95 8.28
C GLY A 4 -11.02 -3.96 8.42
N LEU A 5 -11.73 -3.30 7.51
CA LEU A 5 -13.19 -3.28 7.50
C LEU A 5 -13.75 -4.66 7.10
N GLU A 6 -13.23 -5.24 6.02
CA GLU A 6 -13.69 -6.55 5.55
C GLU A 6 -13.35 -7.67 6.53
N ALA A 7 -12.16 -7.66 7.14
CA ALA A 7 -11.81 -8.63 8.16
C ALA A 7 -12.78 -8.59 9.36
N ARG A 8 -13.17 -7.39 9.82
CA ARG A 8 -14.17 -7.25 10.88
C ARG A 8 -15.54 -7.77 10.46
N ARG A 9 -15.94 -7.55 9.21
CA ARG A 9 -17.19 -8.07 8.66
C ARG A 9 -17.18 -9.60 8.62
N LEU A 10 -16.09 -10.21 8.17
CA LEU A 10 -15.94 -11.66 8.10
C LEU A 10 -15.85 -12.32 9.48
N CYS A 11 -15.26 -11.64 10.46
CA CYS A 11 -15.17 -12.13 11.84
C CYS A 11 -16.45 -11.88 12.67
N PHE A 12 -17.49 -11.26 12.09
CA PHE A 12 -18.73 -10.96 12.81
C PHE A 12 -19.37 -12.25 13.36
N GLY A 13 -19.67 -12.26 14.66
CA GLY A 13 -20.23 -13.44 15.35
C GLY A 13 -19.19 -14.49 15.77
N THR A 14 -17.90 -14.23 15.58
CA THR A 14 -16.79 -15.08 16.07
C THR A 14 -16.12 -14.42 17.29
N PRO A 15 -15.34 -15.16 18.10
CA PRO A 15 -14.56 -14.57 19.18
C PRO A 15 -13.30 -13.84 18.69
N LEU A 16 -12.99 -13.86 17.39
CA LEU A 16 -11.76 -13.31 16.84
C LEU A 16 -11.75 -11.77 16.91
N ARG A 17 -10.67 -11.22 17.42
CA ARG A 17 -10.44 -9.78 17.54
C ARG A 17 -9.49 -9.29 16.45
N VAL A 18 -9.99 -8.35 15.65
CA VAL A 18 -9.25 -7.69 14.57
C VAL A 18 -8.78 -6.31 15.00
N VAL A 19 -7.45 -6.10 15.02
CA VAL A 19 -6.83 -4.80 15.30
C VAL A 19 -6.14 -4.27 14.04
N VAL A 20 -6.34 -2.99 13.75
CA VAL A 20 -5.72 -2.31 12.60
C VAL A 20 -4.66 -1.35 13.11
N ILE A 21 -3.45 -1.47 12.58
CA ILE A 21 -2.24 -0.80 13.03
C ILE A 21 -1.65 0.03 11.88
N HIS A 22 -1.75 1.35 11.96
CA HIS A 22 -1.22 2.22 10.91
C HIS A 22 -0.88 3.63 11.43
N GLY A 23 -0.12 4.38 10.63
CA GLY A 23 0.39 5.71 10.98
C GLY A 23 -0.65 6.82 11.09
N GLY A 24 -1.66 6.84 10.20
CA GLY A 24 -2.71 7.86 10.15
C GLY A 24 -3.98 7.50 10.95
N GLY A 25 -4.96 8.39 11.06
CA GLY A 25 -6.31 8.08 11.57
C GLY A 25 -6.45 7.91 13.09
N LEU A 26 -5.90 6.85 13.69
CA LEU A 26 -6.02 6.55 15.13
C LEU A 26 -4.75 6.95 15.89
N THR A 27 -4.92 7.58 17.05
CA THR A 27 -3.81 7.95 17.93
C THR A 27 -3.10 6.71 18.50
N MET A 28 -1.81 6.84 18.83
CA MET A 28 -1.03 5.77 19.46
C MET A 28 -1.71 5.18 20.71
N PRO A 29 -2.22 5.98 21.68
CA PRO A 29 -2.90 5.43 22.85
C PRO A 29 -4.15 4.60 22.51
N ALA A 30 -4.91 4.99 21.48
CA ALA A 30 -6.09 4.24 21.06
C ALA A 30 -5.71 2.87 20.48
N GLN A 31 -4.63 2.80 19.69
CA GLN A 31 -4.11 1.54 19.14
C GLN A 31 -3.57 0.64 20.26
N LEU A 32 -2.83 1.19 21.23
CA LEU A 32 -2.33 0.45 22.39
C LEU A 32 -3.46 -0.13 23.24
N LYS A 33 -4.51 0.65 23.48
CA LYS A 33 -5.70 0.16 24.20
C LYS A 33 -6.36 -1.00 23.46
N ALA A 34 -6.54 -0.88 22.14
CA ALA A 34 -7.14 -1.95 21.34
C ALA A 34 -6.31 -3.25 21.38
N LEU A 35 -4.98 -3.14 21.34
CA LEU A 35 -4.06 -4.28 21.48
C LEU A 35 -4.12 -4.92 22.88
N ALA A 36 -4.21 -4.11 23.93
CA ALA A 36 -4.27 -4.58 25.31
C ALA A 36 -5.54 -5.40 25.61
N GLU A 37 -6.62 -5.18 24.87
CA GLU A 37 -7.86 -5.96 24.97
C GLU A 37 -7.79 -7.31 24.22
N GLY A 38 -6.66 -7.62 23.55
CA GLY A 38 -6.45 -8.84 22.78
C GLY A 38 -6.50 -8.60 21.27
N CYS A 39 -5.68 -9.36 20.53
CA CYS A 39 -5.53 -9.27 19.09
C CYS A 39 -5.22 -10.64 18.49
N ASP A 40 -6.18 -11.22 17.77
CA ASP A 40 -6.01 -12.48 17.04
C ASP A 40 -5.56 -12.22 15.60
N ILE A 41 -6.06 -11.14 15.00
CA ILE A 41 -5.73 -10.73 13.63
C ILE A 41 -5.24 -9.27 13.65
N ALA A 42 -3.98 -9.06 13.29
CA ALA A 42 -3.38 -7.75 13.20
C ALA A 42 -3.19 -7.34 11.73
N ILE A 43 -3.84 -6.26 11.30
CA ILE A 43 -3.70 -5.69 9.95
C ILE A 43 -2.82 -4.46 10.06
N CYS A 44 -1.63 -4.50 9.48
CA CYS A 44 -0.58 -3.56 9.83
C CYS A 44 0.10 -2.91 8.62
N VAL A 45 0.58 -1.68 8.82
CA VAL A 45 1.60 -1.05 7.96
C VAL A 45 2.98 -1.31 8.59
N PRO A 46 4.01 -1.69 7.82
CA PRO A 46 5.31 -2.15 8.35
C PRO A 46 5.92 -1.21 9.38
N GLY A 47 6.04 0.08 9.07
CA GLY A 47 6.66 1.06 9.99
C GLY A 47 6.01 1.08 11.38
N ARG A 48 4.67 1.15 11.47
CA ARG A 48 3.98 1.19 12.77
C ARG A 48 4.03 -0.17 13.50
N LEU A 49 4.02 -1.28 12.77
CA LEU A 49 4.22 -2.60 13.36
C LEU A 49 5.61 -2.72 13.98
N GLN A 50 6.64 -2.24 13.28
CA GLN A 50 8.02 -2.21 13.76
C GLN A 50 8.14 -1.41 15.07
N ASP A 51 7.49 -0.24 15.15
CA ASP A 51 7.45 0.56 16.38
C ASP A 51 6.88 -0.23 17.56
N PHE A 52 5.73 -0.89 17.37
CA PHE A 52 5.08 -1.68 18.41
C PHE A 52 5.86 -2.92 18.81
N LEU A 53 6.53 -3.56 17.86
CA LEU A 53 7.47 -4.63 18.18
C LEU A 53 8.64 -4.09 19.00
N ARG A 54 9.14 -2.87 18.72
CA ARG A 54 10.31 -2.28 19.43
C ARG A 54 9.94 -1.88 20.85
N MET A 55 8.72 -1.42 21.04
CA MET A 55 8.15 -1.15 22.36
C MET A 55 7.84 -2.43 23.15
N GLY A 56 7.88 -3.61 22.52
CA GLY A 56 7.54 -4.88 23.16
C GLY A 56 6.05 -5.07 23.45
N VAL A 57 5.18 -4.28 22.80
CA VAL A 57 3.72 -4.37 23.00
C VAL A 57 3.08 -5.47 22.13
N ILE A 58 3.78 -5.92 21.08
CA ILE A 58 3.39 -7.04 20.22
C ILE A 58 4.55 -8.04 20.18
N SER A 59 4.21 -9.33 20.07
CA SER A 59 5.15 -10.43 19.82
C SER A 59 4.65 -11.24 18.62
N LEU A 60 5.56 -11.63 17.73
CA LEU A 60 5.23 -12.44 16.55
C LEU A 60 5.47 -13.94 16.79
N LYS A 61 5.88 -14.33 18.00
CA LYS A 61 6.33 -15.71 18.33
C LYS A 61 5.26 -16.79 18.17
N ALA A 62 3.98 -16.41 18.17
CA ALA A 62 2.85 -17.32 18.05
C ALA A 62 2.08 -17.14 16.73
N ILE A 63 2.70 -16.49 15.73
CA ILE A 63 2.06 -16.34 14.42
C ILE A 63 1.96 -17.68 13.72
N GLU A 64 0.74 -18.09 13.42
CA GLU A 64 0.44 -19.27 12.61
C GLU A 64 0.23 -18.92 11.12
N SER A 65 -0.11 -17.67 10.82
CA SER A 65 -0.38 -17.20 9.45
C SER A 65 0.19 -15.80 9.20
N LEU A 66 0.94 -15.66 8.10
CA LEU A 66 1.49 -14.40 7.60
C LEU A 66 0.91 -14.09 6.22
N VAL A 67 0.42 -12.87 6.03
CA VAL A 67 -0.04 -12.37 4.73
C VAL A 67 0.76 -11.13 4.37
N LEU A 68 1.40 -11.16 3.21
CA LEU A 68 2.09 -10.02 2.60
C LEU A 68 1.28 -9.58 1.38
N ASP A 69 0.63 -8.42 1.46
CA ASP A 69 -0.19 -7.86 0.39
C ASP A 69 0.55 -6.71 -0.29
N GLU A 70 0.38 -6.54 -1.60
CA GLU A 70 1.12 -5.53 -2.40
C GLU A 70 2.64 -5.56 -2.14
N THR A 71 3.23 -6.76 -2.16
CA THR A 71 4.63 -6.97 -1.74
C THR A 71 5.63 -6.13 -2.54
N ASP A 72 5.36 -5.85 -3.80
CA ASP A 72 6.14 -4.97 -4.66
C ASP A 72 6.20 -3.54 -4.17
N LEU A 73 5.11 -3.03 -3.57
CA LEU A 73 5.12 -1.75 -2.89
C LEU A 73 5.89 -1.84 -1.56
N MET A 74 5.76 -2.93 -0.82
CA MET A 74 6.51 -3.14 0.43
C MET A 74 8.02 -3.25 0.22
N MET A 75 8.46 -3.64 -0.97
CA MET A 75 9.86 -3.73 -1.36
C MET A 75 10.44 -2.40 -1.87
N SER A 76 9.71 -1.29 -1.74
CA SER A 76 10.26 0.05 -1.97
C SER A 76 11.41 0.36 -1.02
N ASP A 77 12.31 1.25 -1.42
CA ASP A 77 13.53 1.58 -0.67
C ASP A 77 13.26 2.05 0.77
N ASP A 78 12.12 2.70 1.02
CA ASP A 78 11.74 3.23 2.33
C ASP A 78 11.12 2.19 3.27
N GLN A 79 10.46 1.14 2.73
CA GLN A 79 9.75 0.14 3.54
C GLN A 79 10.59 -1.13 3.75
N ARG A 80 11.46 -1.48 2.80
CA ARG A 80 12.23 -2.72 2.78
C ARG A 80 12.98 -3.00 4.09
N PRO A 81 13.71 -2.06 4.71
CA PRO A 81 14.42 -2.33 5.96
C PRO A 81 13.48 -2.73 7.12
N ALA A 82 12.26 -2.19 7.16
CA ALA A 82 11.28 -2.52 8.19
C ALA A 82 10.73 -3.94 8.00
N ILE A 83 10.49 -4.36 6.75
CA ILE A 83 10.02 -5.72 6.45
C ILE A 83 11.03 -6.77 6.91
N TYR A 84 12.31 -6.61 6.54
CA TYR A 84 13.34 -7.55 6.95
C TYR A 84 13.50 -7.60 8.48
N ASP A 85 13.49 -6.45 9.18
CA ASP A 85 13.53 -6.42 10.65
C ASP A 85 12.35 -7.18 11.28
N ILE A 86 11.13 -6.94 10.80
CA ILE A 86 9.91 -7.61 11.30
C ILE A 86 10.02 -9.13 11.17
N ILE A 87 10.47 -9.61 10.02
CA ILE A 87 10.46 -11.04 9.68
C ILE A 87 11.63 -11.78 10.30
N GLU A 88 12.84 -11.23 10.24
CA GLU A 88 14.07 -11.93 10.64
C GLU A 88 14.35 -11.79 12.15
N MET A 89 14.06 -10.62 12.74
CA MET A 89 14.63 -10.29 14.05
C MET A 89 13.65 -10.43 15.22
N ARG A 90 12.37 -10.73 14.98
CA ARG A 90 11.30 -10.63 16.02
C ARG A 90 10.70 -11.96 16.45
N GLY A 91 11.45 -13.04 16.24
CA GLY A 91 11.11 -14.36 16.74
C GLY A 91 9.87 -14.97 16.10
N MET A 92 9.52 -14.52 14.88
CA MET A 92 8.47 -15.13 14.08
C MET A 92 8.83 -16.61 13.81
N PRO A 93 7.88 -17.57 13.93
CA PRO A 93 8.14 -18.97 13.62
C PRO A 93 8.70 -19.15 12.21
N ALA A 94 9.55 -20.15 11.97
CA ALA A 94 10.13 -20.39 10.65
C ALA A 94 9.05 -20.62 9.57
N ARG A 95 9.41 -20.39 8.30
CA ARG A 95 8.47 -20.41 7.15
C ARG A 95 7.76 -21.75 6.91
N ASP A 96 8.34 -22.85 7.39
CA ASP A 96 7.79 -24.21 7.38
C ASP A 96 6.88 -24.51 8.58
N ARG A 97 6.80 -23.59 9.55
CA ARG A 97 6.01 -23.71 10.79
C ARG A 97 4.86 -22.71 10.86
N ARG A 98 4.62 -21.96 9.78
CA ARG A 98 3.54 -20.99 9.64
C ARG A 98 3.03 -21.03 8.19
N HIS A 99 1.76 -20.73 7.98
CA HIS A 99 1.24 -20.56 6.63
C HIS A 99 1.54 -19.14 6.13
N THR A 100 2.23 -19.00 5.00
CA THR A 100 2.55 -17.68 4.43
C THR A 100 1.92 -17.51 3.06
N MET A 101 1.18 -16.43 2.88
CA MET A 101 0.61 -16.00 1.59
C MET A 101 1.26 -14.69 1.17
N LEU A 102 1.69 -14.62 -0.09
CA LEU A 102 2.32 -13.45 -0.70
C LEU A 102 1.53 -13.04 -1.94
N PHE A 103 1.03 -11.82 -1.95
CA PHE A 103 0.31 -11.20 -3.05
C PHE A 103 1.12 -10.02 -3.59
N THR A 104 1.23 -9.93 -4.91
CA THR A 104 1.97 -8.87 -5.58
C THR A 104 1.54 -8.74 -7.03
N ALA A 105 1.54 -7.51 -7.55
CA ALA A 105 1.21 -7.26 -8.96
C ALA A 105 2.44 -7.44 -9.87
N THR A 106 3.64 -7.20 -9.34
CA THR A 106 4.90 -7.34 -10.08
C THR A 106 5.90 -8.19 -9.31
N PHE A 107 6.54 -9.15 -9.99
CA PHE A 107 7.50 -10.05 -9.35
C PHE A 107 8.95 -9.63 -9.66
N SER A 108 9.39 -8.57 -8.99
CA SER A 108 10.77 -8.08 -9.08
C SER A 108 11.78 -9.03 -8.43
N MET A 109 13.08 -8.78 -8.63
CA MET A 109 14.13 -9.55 -7.96
C MET A 109 14.05 -9.41 -6.43
N ASP A 110 13.73 -8.22 -5.91
CA ASP A 110 13.55 -8.01 -4.47
C ASP A 110 12.36 -8.82 -3.92
N CYS A 111 11.22 -8.84 -4.63
CA CYS A 111 10.08 -9.68 -4.26
C CYS A 111 10.44 -11.17 -4.24
N ARG A 112 11.25 -11.62 -5.21
CA ARG A 112 11.73 -13.00 -5.28
C ARG A 112 12.59 -13.36 -4.08
N VAL A 113 13.58 -12.52 -3.74
CA VAL A 113 14.46 -12.74 -2.58
C VAL A 113 13.64 -12.80 -1.29
N LEU A 114 12.67 -11.88 -1.12
CA LEU A 114 11.77 -11.92 0.02
C LEU A 114 10.97 -13.23 0.05
N SER A 115 10.31 -13.60 -1.07
CA SER A 115 9.51 -14.82 -1.18
C SER A 115 10.31 -16.05 -0.79
N GLU A 116 11.54 -16.18 -1.31
CA GLU A 116 12.47 -17.27 -1.00
C GLU A 116 12.89 -17.30 0.47
N GLY A 117 12.79 -16.20 1.21
CA GLY A 117 13.07 -16.14 2.65
C GLY A 117 11.86 -16.45 3.54
N VAL A 118 10.63 -16.21 3.06
CA VAL A 118 9.45 -16.10 3.94
C VAL A 118 8.35 -17.08 3.64
N VAL A 119 8.27 -17.57 2.40
CA VAL A 119 7.27 -18.52 1.91
C VAL A 119 7.86 -19.94 1.96
N ASP A 120 7.01 -20.92 2.24
CA ASP A 120 7.37 -22.34 2.21
C ASP A 120 7.95 -22.71 0.82
N PRO A 121 9.05 -23.47 0.73
CA PRO A 121 9.56 -23.97 -0.55
C PRO A 121 8.55 -24.78 -1.38
N ASP A 122 7.59 -25.46 -0.76
CA ASP A 122 6.53 -26.27 -1.40
C ASP A 122 5.23 -25.47 -1.64
N HIS A 123 5.33 -24.15 -1.84
CA HIS A 123 4.17 -23.31 -2.07
C HIS A 123 3.57 -23.49 -3.46
N LEU A 124 2.25 -23.26 -3.54
CA LEU A 124 1.56 -23.15 -4.81
C LEU A 124 1.79 -21.77 -5.42
N TRP A 125 2.33 -21.74 -6.64
CA TRP A 125 2.41 -20.53 -7.45
C TRP A 125 1.11 -20.34 -8.25
N ILE A 126 0.43 -19.21 -8.04
CA ILE A 126 -0.79 -18.84 -8.78
C ILE A 126 -0.53 -17.53 -9.51
N GLU A 127 -0.65 -17.56 -10.82
CA GLU A 127 -0.56 -16.39 -11.69
C GLU A 127 -1.92 -16.13 -12.33
N VAL A 128 -2.42 -14.91 -12.20
CA VAL A 128 -3.70 -14.49 -12.78
C VAL A 128 -3.44 -13.37 -13.78
N GLY A 129 -3.66 -13.67 -15.06
CA GLY A 129 -3.40 -12.73 -16.16
C GLY A 129 -2.02 -12.92 -16.80
N ASN A 130 -1.55 -11.92 -17.55
CA ASN A 130 -0.27 -11.95 -18.24
C ASN A 130 0.76 -11.16 -17.42
N SER A 131 1.50 -11.87 -16.58
CA SER A 131 2.45 -11.32 -15.62
C SER A 131 3.71 -10.85 -16.34
N GLY A 132 3.92 -9.53 -16.44
CA GLY A 132 5.15 -8.95 -17.00
C GLY A 132 4.98 -7.88 -18.09
N GLY A 133 3.74 -7.57 -18.50
CA GLY A 133 3.46 -6.41 -19.34
C GLY A 133 3.08 -5.19 -18.51
N LEU A 134 3.46 -3.98 -18.95
CA LEU A 134 2.76 -2.75 -18.56
C LEU A 134 1.26 -3.04 -18.64
N ALA A 135 0.49 -2.67 -17.61
CA ALA A 135 -0.95 -2.92 -17.58
C ALA A 135 -1.54 -2.56 -18.95
N THR A 136 -2.05 -3.55 -19.69
CA THR A 136 -2.58 -3.35 -21.06
C THR A 136 -3.79 -2.41 -21.07
N SER A 137 -4.35 -2.13 -19.89
CA SER A 137 -5.38 -1.14 -19.63
C SER A 137 -4.88 0.30 -19.50
N VAL A 138 -3.56 0.54 -19.43
CA VAL A 138 -2.98 1.88 -19.26
C VAL A 138 -2.42 2.37 -20.59
N GLU A 139 -3.10 3.34 -21.18
CA GLU A 139 -2.56 4.09 -22.32
C GLU A 139 -1.49 5.08 -21.84
N GLN A 140 -0.28 4.97 -22.38
CA GLN A 140 0.83 5.87 -22.06
C GLN A 140 1.09 6.84 -23.22
N ARG A 141 1.08 8.14 -22.91
CA ARG A 141 1.39 9.21 -23.87
C ARG A 141 2.56 10.04 -23.37
N PHE A 142 3.58 10.17 -24.20
CA PHE A 142 4.75 11.00 -23.91
C PHE A 142 4.70 12.27 -24.75
N GLU A 143 4.82 13.42 -24.09
CA GLU A 143 4.86 14.71 -24.76
C GLU A 143 6.09 15.49 -24.32
N ASN A 144 6.85 16.02 -25.29
CA ASN A 144 7.98 16.89 -25.00
C ASN A 144 7.46 18.30 -24.72
N VAL A 145 7.54 18.74 -23.47
CA VAL A 145 7.05 20.03 -23.02
C VAL A 145 8.18 20.78 -22.32
N GLY A 146 8.47 21.99 -22.80
CA GLY A 146 9.44 22.87 -22.16
C GLY A 146 9.06 23.16 -20.71
N ARG A 147 10.06 23.30 -19.81
CA ARG A 147 9.83 23.44 -18.37
C ARG A 147 8.82 24.53 -18.01
N MET A 148 8.89 25.68 -18.68
CA MET A 148 7.98 26.82 -18.45
C MET A 148 6.57 26.62 -19.03
N SER A 149 6.39 25.67 -19.94
CA SER A 149 5.12 25.40 -20.62
C SER A 149 4.34 24.25 -19.98
N LYS A 150 4.89 23.58 -18.96
CA LYS A 150 4.25 22.44 -18.30
C LYS A 150 2.93 22.81 -17.63
N ASP A 151 2.85 23.97 -16.97
CA ASP A 151 1.60 24.46 -16.37
C ASP A 151 0.51 24.65 -17.43
N GLN A 152 0.81 25.42 -18.47
CA GLN A 152 -0.12 25.65 -19.58
C GLN A 152 -0.56 24.32 -20.22
N ARG A 153 0.36 23.38 -20.41
CA ARG A 153 0.04 22.08 -20.98
C ARG A 153 -0.84 21.24 -20.06
N LEU A 154 -0.55 21.19 -18.76
CA LEU A 154 -1.36 20.50 -17.76
C LEU A 154 -2.80 21.04 -17.80
N ARG A 155 -2.97 22.36 -17.86
CA ARG A 155 -4.30 22.99 -17.95
C ARG A 155 -5.08 22.55 -19.19
N VAL A 156 -4.41 22.49 -20.35
CA VAL A 156 -5.03 21.98 -21.58
C VAL A 156 -5.43 20.51 -21.44
N LEU A 157 -4.58 19.68 -20.81
CA LEU A 157 -4.89 18.27 -20.59
C LEU A 157 -6.09 18.09 -19.67
N LEU A 158 -6.13 18.78 -18.53
CA LEU A 158 -7.26 18.72 -17.58
C LEU A 158 -8.56 19.23 -18.21
N TYR A 159 -8.49 20.31 -19.01
CA TYR A 159 -9.65 20.81 -19.74
C TYR A 159 -10.15 19.81 -20.78
N ASN A 160 -9.25 19.16 -21.53
CA ASN A 160 -9.64 18.13 -22.49
C ASN A 160 -10.28 16.92 -21.78
N ILE A 161 -9.70 16.49 -20.66
CA ILE A 161 -10.25 15.40 -19.84
C ILE A 161 -11.67 15.76 -19.38
N LYS A 162 -11.89 16.98 -18.87
CA LYS A 162 -13.20 17.51 -18.47
C LYS A 162 -14.25 17.37 -19.58
N LEU A 163 -13.87 17.69 -20.83
CA LEU A 163 -14.78 17.61 -21.97
C LEU A 163 -15.08 16.17 -22.40
N THR A 164 -14.13 15.25 -22.21
CA THR A 164 -14.26 13.87 -22.68
C THR A 164 -14.91 12.92 -21.68
N ALA A 165 -14.85 13.20 -20.37
CA ALA A 165 -15.07 12.18 -19.37
C ALA A 165 -16.52 11.98 -18.88
N ASP A 166 -17.40 12.96 -19.08
CA ASP A 166 -18.86 12.83 -19.10
C ASP A 166 -19.40 14.25 -19.40
N PRO A 167 -19.92 14.53 -20.61
CA PRO A 167 -20.39 15.87 -20.98
C PRO A 167 -21.50 16.40 -20.07
N ALA A 168 -22.21 15.53 -19.34
CA ALA A 168 -23.32 15.91 -18.48
C ALA A 168 -22.88 16.35 -17.08
N SER A 169 -21.76 15.84 -16.55
CA SER A 169 -21.25 16.24 -15.23
C SER A 169 -20.49 17.57 -15.30
N GLY A 170 -19.78 17.81 -16.40
CA GLY A 170 -18.90 18.97 -16.53
C GLY A 170 -17.81 19.00 -15.46
N GLU A 171 -17.46 17.87 -14.85
CA GLU A 171 -16.44 17.75 -13.81
C GLU A 171 -15.20 17.04 -14.35
N ILE A 172 -14.05 17.35 -13.77
CA ILE A 172 -12.82 16.61 -14.05
C ILE A 172 -12.89 15.32 -13.22
N PRO A 173 -12.75 14.13 -13.83
CA PRO A 173 -12.62 12.88 -13.09
C PRO A 173 -11.45 12.95 -12.14
N ARG A 174 -11.47 12.11 -11.11
CA ARG A 174 -10.36 12.01 -10.16
C ARG A 174 -9.04 11.80 -10.91
N THR A 175 -8.22 12.84 -10.93
CA THR A 175 -6.99 12.92 -11.69
C THR A 175 -5.83 13.14 -10.72
N LEU A 176 -4.80 12.30 -10.82
CA LEU A 176 -3.61 12.40 -9.99
C LEU A 176 -2.48 13.06 -10.79
N VAL A 177 -1.96 14.18 -10.30
CA VAL A 177 -0.86 14.92 -10.93
C VAL A 177 0.37 14.82 -10.02
N PHE A 178 1.47 14.27 -10.55
CA PHE A 178 2.75 14.21 -9.83
C PHE A 178 3.66 15.36 -10.26
N ALA A 179 4.34 15.97 -9.29
CA ALA A 179 5.37 16.98 -9.51
C ALA A 179 6.68 16.60 -8.80
N GLY A 180 7.80 17.16 -9.26
CA GLY A 180 9.12 16.75 -8.81
C GLY A 180 9.51 17.27 -7.42
N THR A 181 8.92 18.38 -6.98
CA THR A 181 9.19 19.00 -5.68
C THR A 181 7.91 19.46 -4.99
N ARG A 182 7.96 19.69 -3.67
CA ARG A 182 6.84 20.23 -2.91
C ARG A 182 6.42 21.63 -3.39
N ASP A 183 7.39 22.49 -3.69
CA ASP A 183 7.13 23.84 -4.20
C ASP A 183 6.40 23.80 -5.55
N ASP A 184 6.75 22.85 -6.43
CA ASP A 184 6.04 22.65 -7.70
C ASP A 184 4.58 22.20 -7.46
N VAL A 185 4.33 21.37 -6.45
CA VAL A 185 2.96 20.98 -6.06
C VAL A 185 2.17 22.19 -5.59
N ASP A 186 2.73 23.03 -4.72
CA ASP A 186 2.04 24.21 -4.19
C ASP A 186 1.70 25.21 -5.32
N LEU A 187 2.61 25.39 -6.30
CA LEU A 187 2.36 26.20 -7.49
C LEU A 187 1.24 25.65 -8.38
N ILE A 188 1.21 24.33 -8.59
CA ILE A 188 0.14 23.67 -9.36
C ILE A 188 -1.20 23.83 -8.65
N VAL A 189 -1.25 23.64 -7.32
CA VAL A 189 -2.48 23.80 -6.53
C VAL A 189 -3.01 25.23 -6.63
N GLN A 190 -2.16 26.24 -6.54
CA GLN A 190 -2.58 27.64 -6.73
C GLN A 190 -3.13 27.89 -8.15
N SER A 191 -2.39 27.45 -9.17
CA SER A 191 -2.77 27.62 -10.59
C SER A 191 -4.10 26.94 -10.92
N LEU A 192 -4.36 25.75 -10.36
CA LEU A 192 -5.62 25.03 -10.55
C LEU A 192 -6.77 25.62 -9.74
N GLY A 193 -6.51 26.06 -8.51
CA GLY A 193 -7.49 26.73 -7.65
C GLY A 193 -8.05 28.01 -8.26
N ASP A 194 -7.19 28.81 -8.90
CA ASP A 194 -7.60 30.01 -9.64
C ASP A 194 -8.56 29.71 -10.82
N LEU A 195 -8.63 28.46 -11.26
CA LEU A 195 -9.48 27.99 -12.36
C LEU A 195 -10.74 27.28 -11.88
N GLY A 196 -10.95 27.17 -10.57
CA GLY A 196 -12.06 26.43 -9.98
C GLY A 196 -12.00 24.93 -10.27
N ILE A 197 -10.78 24.38 -10.38
CA ILE A 197 -10.49 22.94 -10.51
C ILE A 197 -9.98 22.41 -9.18
#